data_AF-A0A218PTR5-F1
#
_entry.id   AF-A0A218PTR5-F1
#
_cell.length_a   1.000
_cell.length_b   1.000
_cell.length_c   1.000
_cell.angle_alpha   90.00
_cell.angle_beta   90.00
_cell.angle_gamma   90.00
#
_symmetry.space_group_name_H-M   'P 1'
#
loop_
_entity.id
_entity.type
_entity.pdbx_description
1 polymer ?
#
loop_
_entity_poly.entity_id
_entity_poly.type
_entity_poly.pdbx_seq_one_letter_code
_entity_poly.pdbx_strand_id
1 'polypeptide(L)' 'MRSRAAAIRRSRRQRSSELAAEPLYDLLDGKTAITAPMALRLERMFGGSAEFWLGLQVQYNLWRAGRDLKAA' A
#
# COMPACT_ATOMS: atom_id res chain seq x y z
N MET A 1 -30.72 -2.75 -40.26
CA MET A 1 -30.20 -1.38 -40.40
C MET A 1 -30.32 -0.65 -39.06
N ARG A 2 -29.20 -0.08 -38.61
CA ARG A 2 -29.03 0.97 -37.58
C ARG A 2 -29.15 0.59 -36.09
N SER A 3 -27.98 0.19 -35.58
CA SER A 3 -27.44 0.40 -34.23
C SER A 3 -28.10 1.48 -33.39
N ARG A 4 -28.16 1.23 -32.07
CA ARG A 4 -27.95 2.27 -31.05
C ARG A 4 -27.37 1.68 -29.76
N ALA A 5 -26.06 1.93 -29.64
CA ALA A 5 -25.27 2.17 -28.43
C ALA A 5 -25.34 1.13 -27.30
N ALA A 6 -24.24 0.39 -27.19
CA ALA A 6 -23.80 -0.30 -25.99
C ALA A 6 -23.74 0.67 -24.80
N ALA A 7 -24.82 0.71 -24.03
CA ALA A 7 -24.91 1.43 -22.77
C ALA A 7 -24.67 0.48 -21.59
N ILE A 8 -23.60 -0.32 -21.65
CA ILE A 8 -23.03 -0.92 -20.44
C ILE A 8 -21.87 -0.01 -20.06
N ARG A 9 -22.21 1.08 -19.38
CA ARG A 9 -21.28 1.84 -18.54
C ARG A 9 -20.71 0.82 -17.55
N ARG A 10 -19.56 0.23 -17.89
CA ARG A 10 -18.77 -0.61 -16.99
C ARG A 10 -18.25 0.33 -15.91
N SER A 11 -19.12 0.61 -14.94
CA SER A 11 -18.78 1.34 -13.74
C SER A 11 -17.56 0.64 -13.17
N ARG A 12 -16.40 1.27 -13.31
CA ARG A 12 -15.13 0.91 -12.71
C ARG A 12 -15.28 1.19 -11.20
N ARG A 13 -16.20 0.48 -10.58
CA ARG A 13 -16.41 0.46 -9.14
C ARG A 13 -15.30 -0.44 -8.63
N GLN A 14 -14.12 0.15 -8.44
CA GLN A 14 -13.15 -0.45 -7.54
C GLN A 14 -13.89 -0.58 -6.23
N ARG A 15 -14.31 -1.81 -5.91
CA ARG A 15 -14.83 -2.13 -4.60
C ARG A 15 -13.65 -1.92 -3.68
N SER A 16 -13.60 -0.77 -3.03
CA SER A 16 -12.63 -0.45 -1.98
C SER A 16 -12.82 -1.32 -0.73
N SER A 17 -13.58 -2.42 -0.83
CA SER A 17 -13.70 -3.47 0.17
C SER A 17 -12.54 -4.48 0.14
N GLU A 18 -11.61 -4.41 -0.83
CA GLU A 18 -10.56 -5.45 -1.01
C GLU A 18 -9.24 -5.16 -0.28
N LEU A 19 -9.12 -4.04 0.42
CA LEU A 19 -7.92 -3.76 1.20
C LEU A 19 -8.38 -3.48 2.63
N ALA A 20 -8.38 -4.55 3.42
CA ALA A 20 -8.76 -4.58 4.83
C ALA A 20 -8.25 -3.36 5.60
N ALA A 21 -8.98 -2.99 6.65
CA ALA A 21 -8.54 -2.08 7.71
C ALA A 21 -7.61 -2.80 8.72
N GLU A 22 -7.50 -4.13 8.65
CA GLU A 22 -6.58 -4.95 9.46
C GLU A 22 -5.08 -4.63 9.31
N PRO A 23 -4.52 -4.28 8.14
CA PRO A 23 -3.08 -4.16 7.98
C PRO A 23 -2.49 -2.87 8.56
N LEU A 24 -3.29 -1.92 9.07
CA LEU A 24 -2.75 -0.77 9.80
C LEU A 24 -2.39 -1.14 11.25
N TYR A 25 -3.21 -1.95 11.92
CA TYR A 25 -2.90 -2.44 13.27
C TYR A 25 -1.67 -3.36 13.23
N ASP A 26 -1.58 -4.24 12.23
CA ASP A 26 -0.41 -5.09 12.04
C ASP A 26 0.85 -4.31 11.61
N LEU A 27 0.70 -3.14 10.98
CA LEU A 27 1.81 -2.23 10.70
C LEU A 27 2.39 -1.64 11.99
N LEU A 28 1.52 -1.21 12.92
CA LEU A 28 1.92 -0.69 14.23
C LEU A 28 2.61 -1.77 15.07
N ASP A 29 2.15 -3.02 14.96
CA ASP A 29 2.78 -4.18 15.60
C ASP A 29 4.07 -4.66 14.88
N GLY A 30 4.46 -4.02 13.77
CA GLY A 30 5.65 -4.40 12.98
C GLY A 30 5.54 -5.76 12.29
N LYS A 31 4.33 -6.31 12.18
CA LYS A 31 4.03 -7.61 11.56
C LYS A 31 3.92 -7.53 10.04
N THR A 32 3.68 -6.34 9.49
CA THR A 32 3.61 -6.10 8.04
C THR A 32 4.50 -4.95 7.60
N ALA A 33 5.05 -5.07 6.38
CA ALA A 33 5.87 -4.04 5.76
C ALA A 33 5.00 -2.94 5.12
N ILE A 34 5.52 -1.71 5.07
CA ILE A 34 4.92 -0.60 4.32
C ILE A 34 5.10 -0.88 2.83
N THR A 35 4.01 -1.29 2.17
CA THR A 35 3.93 -1.46 0.72
C THR A 35 3.45 -0.16 0.05
N ALA A 36 3.58 -0.04 -1.28
CA ALA A 36 3.15 1.16 -2.00
C ALA A 36 1.65 1.52 -1.80
N PRO A 37 0.69 0.57 -1.83
CA PRO A 37 -0.70 0.86 -1.48
C PRO A 37 -0.87 1.33 -0.03
N MET A 38 -0.05 0.84 0.91
CA MET A 38 -0.08 1.27 2.30
C MET A 38 0.47 2.69 2.46
N ALA A 39 1.56 3.02 1.78
CA ALA A 39 2.13 4.36 1.78
C ALA A 39 1.14 5.42 1.27
N LEU A 40 0.40 5.12 0.20
CA LEU A 40 -0.67 5.99 -0.31
C LEU A 40 -1.86 6.14 0.66
N ARG A 41 -2.08 5.16 1.54
CA ARG A 41 -3.06 5.26 2.63
C ARG A 41 -2.53 6.14 3.76
N LEU A 42 -1.28 5.95 4.16
CA LEU A 42 -0.64 6.73 5.22
C LEU A 42 -0.57 8.22 4.83
N GLU A 43 -0.22 8.54 3.59
CA GLU A 43 -0.29 9.91 3.05
C GLU A 43 -1.69 10.52 3.20
N ARG A 44 -2.74 9.77 2.84
CA ARG A 44 -4.13 10.25 2.95
C ARG A 44 -4.61 10.41 4.39
N MET A 45 -4.15 9.57 5.32
CA MET A 45 -4.65 9.53 6.69
C MET A 45 -3.86 10.45 7.64
N PHE A 46 -2.54 10.50 7.47
CA PHE A 46 -1.63 11.17 8.40
C PHE A 46 -0.82 12.30 7.74
N GLY A 47 -0.94 12.48 6.42
CA GLY A 47 -0.09 13.39 5.67
C GLY A 47 1.32 12.81 5.43
N GLY A 48 2.24 13.69 5.04
CA GLY A 48 3.52 13.27 4.42
C GLY A 48 3.31 12.69 3.03
N SER A 49 4.39 12.30 2.34
CA SER A 49 4.31 11.70 1.00
C SER A 49 4.38 10.18 1.06
N ALA A 50 3.76 9.48 0.11
CA ALA A 50 3.91 8.03 -0.01
C ALA A 50 5.39 7.61 -0.15
N GLU A 51 6.22 8.41 -0.82
CA GLU A 51 7.67 8.17 -0.92
C GLU A 51 8.36 8.24 0.43
N PHE A 52 7.96 9.17 1.31
CA PHE A 52 8.48 9.26 2.66
C PHE A 52 8.19 7.96 3.44
N TRP A 53 6.94 7.51 3.41
CA TRP A 53 6.51 6.29 4.10
C TRP A 53 7.20 5.04 3.56
N LEU A 54 7.36 4.91 2.25
CA LEU A 54 8.14 3.83 1.63
C LEU A 54 9.63 3.91 2.00
N GLY A 55 10.18 5.11 2.08
CA GLY A 55 11.57 5.34 2.46
C GLY A 55 11.90 4.75 3.84
N LEU A 56 10.98 4.85 4.80
CA LEU A 56 11.13 4.23 6.12
C LEU A 56 11.28 2.71 6.03
N GLN A 57 10.48 2.04 5.19
CA GLN A 57 10.57 0.60 4.99
C GLN A 57 11.91 0.19 4.35
N VAL A 58 12.37 0.97 3.38
CA VAL A 58 13.67 0.72 2.72
C VAL A 58 14.81 0.81 3.72
N GLN A 59 14.85 1.88 4.53
CA GLN A 59 15.87 2.06 5.57
C GLN A 59 15.86 0.91 6.58
N TYR A 60 14.66 0.49 7.03
CA TYR A 60 14.50 -0.65 7.93
C TYR A 60 15.04 -1.95 7.33
N ASN A 61 14.69 -2.24 6.08
CA ASN A 61 15.13 -3.44 5.38
C ASN A 61 16.65 -3.48 5.23
N LEU A 62 17.26 -2.35 4.86
CA LEU A 62 18.72 -2.23 4.73
C LEU A 62 19.43 -2.45 6.07
N TRP A 63 18.91 -1.85 7.15
CA TRP A 63 19.46 -2.04 8.50
C TRP A 63 19.38 -3.50 8.94
N ARG A 64 18.25 -4.16 8.70
CA ARG A 64 18.05 -5.58 9.06
C ARG A 64 18.98 -6.47 8.25
N ALA A 65 19.01 -6.31 6.93
CA ALA A 65 19.91 -7.08 6.05
C ALA A 65 21.38 -6.87 6.42
N GLY A 66 21.78 -5.65 6.76
CA GLY A 66 23.13 -5.34 7.23
C GLY A 66 23.48 -5.97 8.59
N ARG A 67 22.50 -6.30 9.43
CA ARG A 67 22.71 -7.08 10.67
C ARG A 67 22.85 -8.57 10.39
N ASP A 68 22.00 -9.10 9.52
CA ASP A 68 22.03 -10.53 9.15
C ASP A 68 23.36 -10.89 8.50
N LEU A 69 23.89 -10.02 7.61
CA LEU A 69 25.22 -10.18 6.99
C LEU A 69 26.38 -10.13 8.00
N LYS A 70 26.21 -9.46 9.15
CA LYS A 70 27.23 -9.41 10.20
C LYS A 70 27.15 -10.60 11.17
N ALA A 71 26.01 -11.30 11.18
CA ALA A 71 25.77 -12.45 12.04
C ALA A 71 26.09 -13.78 11.34
N ALA A 72 26.25 -13.78 10.02
CA ALA A 72 26.72 -14.89 9.19
C ALA A 72 28.26 -14.91 9.11
#